data_AF-A0A644SVW6-F1
#
_entry.id   AF-A0A644SVW6-F1
#
_cell.length_a   1.000
_cell.length_b   1.000
_cell.length_c   1.000
_cell.angle_alpha   90.00
_cell.angle_beta   90.00
_cell.angle_gamma   90.00
#
_symmetry.space_group_name_H-M   'P 1'
#
loop_
_entity.id
_entity.type
_entity.pdbx_description
1 polymer ?
#
loop_
_entity_poly.entity_id
_entity_poly.type
_entity_poly.pdbx_seq_one_letter_code
_entity_poly.pdbx_strand_id
1 'polypeptide(L)'
;MLKLTYCIVLFLCGLLWPFAACSAAGADVASIIINLPSRTLEYYQSGNFIKEYRVAIGSPYSPTPLGSFYIREKEVNPWWYPPGKKYSVPSGPANPLGYRWMGFLPTYGIHGTNMPWSIGHIISNGCVRMHEADVEELFELVDTLTPVKITYDRAKVRIDENGNASIGIYPDIYGYQNVSLASVKNVLAKSGLDGLADDTFLANVIAEEAEQQLIFAQVYRLTVNGIKLYEHAVALEGEFYVPASSIASAVKTTITWNEATKQLTRKQQAVPGEAKGNTIYVRLNDLFTLFGGKQTWQDFGRSLSLTIPMLFSNGQPISSDVHTRGEQHLVPALTVAEALGLKLSYDEQHGILRNSIRRIPVEIIDNQPYIDTAKLGEYYNATVIWNEDRQSLDLTDPPWPLDCSMYLDLMQDFQ
;
A
#
# COMPACT_ATOMS: atom_id res chain seq x y z
N MET A 1 61.78 -40.90 23.53
CA MET A 1 62.91 -40.63 22.63
C MET A 1 62.38 -40.38 21.23
N LEU A 2 62.87 -39.30 20.62
CA LEU A 2 62.82 -38.88 19.21
C LEU A 2 61.50 -38.45 18.53
N LYS A 3 61.62 -37.27 17.91
CA LYS A 3 60.71 -36.40 17.17
C LYS A 3 60.51 -36.86 15.72
N LEU A 4 59.38 -36.51 15.09
CA LEU A 4 59.25 -35.91 13.73
C LEU A 4 57.77 -35.59 13.42
N THR A 5 57.30 -34.34 13.38
CA THR A 5 57.26 -33.33 12.28
C THR A 5 56.10 -33.51 11.26
N TYR A 6 55.13 -32.57 11.33
CA TYR A 6 54.23 -31.95 10.33
C TYR A 6 53.62 -32.74 9.16
N CYS A 7 52.29 -32.57 8.95
CA CYS A 7 51.77 -31.75 7.83
C CYS A 7 50.23 -31.63 7.88
N ILE A 8 49.75 -30.39 7.86
CA ILE A 8 48.36 -29.99 7.65
C ILE A 8 48.06 -30.13 6.16
N VAL A 9 46.99 -30.85 5.81
CA VAL A 9 46.35 -30.76 4.49
C VAL A 9 44.86 -30.56 4.70
N LEU A 10 44.43 -29.31 4.47
CA LEU A 10 43.05 -28.89 4.32
C LEU A 10 42.49 -29.48 3.02
N PHE A 11 41.42 -30.28 3.11
CA PHE A 11 40.60 -30.63 1.96
C PHE A 11 39.23 -29.95 2.10
N LEU A 12 39.09 -28.84 1.38
CA LEU A 12 37.82 -28.16 1.08
C LEU A 12 37.27 -28.74 -0.23
N CYS A 13 36.16 -29.47 -0.14
CA CYS A 13 35.24 -29.79 -1.24
C CYS A 13 33.85 -29.71 -0.59
N GLY A 14 32.89 -28.88 -1.01
CA GLY A 14 32.59 -28.44 -2.36
C GLY A 14 31.25 -29.06 -2.76
N LEU A 15 30.15 -28.63 -2.12
CA LEU A 15 28.76 -28.93 -2.50
C LEU A 15 27.86 -27.77 -2.00
N LEU A 16 27.92 -26.63 -2.70
CA LEU A 16 26.90 -25.58 -2.59
C LEU A 16 25.84 -25.88 -3.66
N TRP A 17 24.78 -26.56 -3.26
CA TRP A 17 23.55 -26.61 -4.04
C TRP A 17 22.98 -25.19 -4.06
N PRO A 18 22.62 -24.62 -5.23
CA PRO A 18 21.91 -23.35 -5.23
C PRO A 18 20.54 -23.62 -4.60
N PHE A 19 20.34 -23.11 -3.38
CA PHE A 19 19.00 -22.81 -2.90
C PHE A 19 18.44 -21.78 -3.87
N ALA A 20 17.70 -22.26 -4.87
CA ALA A 20 16.75 -21.43 -5.58
C ALA A 20 15.85 -20.82 -4.50
N ALA A 21 15.99 -19.52 -4.27
CA ALA A 21 15.04 -18.76 -3.49
C ALA A 21 13.71 -18.80 -4.24
N CYS A 22 12.90 -19.81 -3.94
CA CYS A 22 11.50 -19.80 -4.26
C CYS A 22 10.93 -18.60 -3.49
N SER A 23 10.60 -17.54 -4.22
CA SER A 23 9.82 -16.44 -3.66
C SER A 23 8.51 -17.06 -3.19
N ALA A 24 8.31 -17.12 -1.88
CA ALA A 24 7.04 -17.54 -1.31
C ALA A 24 6.02 -16.46 -1.70
N ALA A 25 5.27 -16.72 -2.78
CA ALA A 25 3.95 -16.15 -2.93
C ALA A 25 3.23 -16.36 -1.59
N GLY A 26 2.76 -15.26 -0.99
CA GLY A 26 2.22 -15.26 0.38
C GLY A 26 1.27 -16.44 0.58
N ALA A 27 1.49 -17.20 1.65
CA ALA A 27 0.59 -18.28 2.02
C ALA A 27 -0.86 -17.75 2.04
N ASP A 28 -1.79 -18.58 1.59
CA ASP A 28 -3.21 -18.22 1.52
C ASP A 28 -3.80 -18.19 2.93
N VAL A 29 -3.55 -17.11 3.68
CA VAL A 29 -3.88 -17.02 5.11
C VAL A 29 -5.26 -16.39 5.29
N ALA A 30 -6.22 -17.21 5.69
CA ALA A 30 -7.53 -16.78 6.17
C ALA A 30 -7.42 -16.04 7.51
N SER A 31 -8.27 -15.04 7.75
CA SER A 31 -8.44 -14.44 9.08
C SER A 31 -9.83 -13.82 9.25
N ILE A 32 -10.27 -13.71 10.51
CA ILE A 32 -11.56 -13.16 10.89
C ILE A 32 -11.34 -11.94 11.79
N ILE A 33 -12.06 -10.85 11.53
CA ILE A 33 -12.16 -9.70 12.42
C ILE A 33 -13.63 -9.50 12.80
N ILE A 34 -13.95 -9.49 14.08
CA ILE A 34 -15.28 -9.22 14.60
C ILE A 34 -15.24 -7.87 15.31
N ASN A 35 -16.03 -6.91 14.84
CA ASN A 35 -16.15 -5.61 15.48
C ASN A 35 -17.49 -5.51 16.22
N LEU A 36 -17.46 -5.47 17.55
CA LEU A 36 -18.65 -5.61 18.38
C LEU A 36 -19.63 -4.42 18.26
N PRO A 37 -19.23 -3.14 18.34
CA PRO A 37 -20.13 -2.00 18.15
C PRO A 37 -20.92 -2.04 16.84
N SER A 38 -20.25 -2.37 15.73
CA SER A 38 -20.90 -2.46 14.41
C SER A 38 -21.64 -3.78 14.16
N ARG A 39 -21.46 -4.78 15.04
CA ARG A 39 -22.08 -6.12 14.93
C ARG A 39 -21.79 -6.77 13.58
N THR A 40 -20.53 -6.66 13.17
CA THR A 40 -20.03 -7.21 11.91
C THR A 40 -18.90 -8.22 12.16
N LEU A 41 -18.87 -9.24 11.32
CA LEU A 41 -17.76 -10.18 11.17
C LEU A 41 -17.22 -10.03 9.75
N GLU A 42 -15.95 -9.70 9.63
CA GLU A 42 -15.25 -9.54 8.37
C GLU A 42 -14.30 -10.71 8.15
N TYR A 43 -14.35 -11.29 6.95
CA TYR A 43 -13.47 -12.35 6.51
C TYR A 43 -12.44 -11.78 5.53
N TYR A 44 -11.18 -12.11 5.80
CA TYR A 44 -10.03 -11.70 5.01
C TYR A 44 -9.28 -12.92 4.51
N GLN A 45 -8.78 -12.84 3.28
CA GLN A 45 -7.93 -13.85 2.66
C GLN A 45 -6.64 -13.21 2.17
N SER A 46 -5.50 -13.69 2.68
CA SER A 46 -4.18 -13.11 2.40
C SER A 46 -4.11 -11.59 2.67
N GLY A 47 -4.81 -11.15 3.72
CA GLY A 47 -4.91 -9.73 4.10
C GLY A 47 -5.90 -8.90 3.27
N ASN A 48 -6.53 -9.47 2.24
CA ASN A 48 -7.55 -8.79 1.46
C ASN A 48 -8.93 -9.00 2.07
N PHE A 49 -9.70 -7.93 2.24
CA PHE A 49 -11.11 -8.03 2.63
C PHE A 49 -11.89 -8.79 1.54
N ILE A 50 -12.58 -9.85 1.94
CA ILE A 50 -13.39 -10.67 1.03
C ILE A 50 -14.88 -10.41 1.26
N LYS A 51 -15.34 -10.46 2.51
CA LYS A 51 -16.77 -10.36 2.83
C LYS A 51 -17.03 -9.89 4.25
N GLU A 52 -18.15 -9.22 4.45
CA GLU A 52 -18.70 -8.81 5.75
C GLU A 52 -20.03 -9.53 5.99
N TYR A 53 -20.23 -10.02 7.21
CA TYR A 53 -21.44 -10.67 7.69
C TYR A 53 -22.02 -9.90 8.87
N ARG A 54 -23.36 -9.80 8.91
CA ARG A 54 -24.07 -9.31 10.10
C ARG A 54 -24.05 -10.39 11.18
N VAL A 55 -23.80 -10.02 12.43
CA VAL A 55 -23.78 -10.96 13.56
C VAL A 55 -24.63 -10.50 14.73
N ALA A 56 -25.03 -11.43 15.60
CA ALA A 56 -25.48 -11.11 16.95
C ALA A 56 -24.33 -11.31 17.94
N ILE A 57 -24.25 -10.45 18.94
CA ILE A 57 -23.19 -10.47 19.96
C ILE A 57 -23.77 -10.58 21.38
N GLY A 58 -22.88 -10.73 22.36
CA GLY A 58 -23.22 -10.84 23.77
C GLY A 58 -24.02 -9.66 24.30
N SER A 59 -24.93 -9.90 25.24
CA SER A 59 -25.57 -8.84 26.01
C SER A 59 -24.55 -8.09 26.91
N PRO A 60 -24.85 -6.87 27.40
CA PRO A 60 -24.00 -6.22 28.41
C PRO A 60 -23.81 -7.04 29.70
N TYR A 61 -24.72 -7.98 30.01
CA TYR A 61 -24.60 -8.89 31.16
C TYR A 61 -23.67 -10.09 30.90
N SER A 62 -23.38 -10.36 29.63
CA SER A 62 -22.55 -11.47 29.17
C SER A 62 -21.80 -11.06 27.89
N PRO A 63 -20.86 -10.09 27.98
CA PRO A 63 -20.23 -9.52 26.80
C PRO A 63 -19.43 -10.55 25.99
N THR A 64 -19.41 -10.38 24.68
CA THR A 64 -18.47 -11.14 23.84
C THR A 64 -17.03 -10.70 24.18
N PRO A 65 -16.10 -11.63 24.47
CA PRO A 65 -14.77 -11.27 24.96
C PRO A 65 -13.93 -10.61 23.87
N LEU A 66 -13.24 -9.51 24.23
CA LEU A 66 -12.24 -8.87 23.38
C LEU A 66 -10.94 -9.66 23.40
N GLY A 67 -10.19 -9.65 22.29
CA GLY A 67 -8.88 -10.29 22.25
C GLY A 67 -8.49 -10.80 20.88
N SER A 68 -7.35 -11.48 20.85
CA SER A 68 -6.89 -12.26 19.71
C SER A 68 -6.99 -13.74 20.05
N PHE A 69 -7.67 -14.50 19.20
CA PHE A 69 -7.96 -15.91 19.35
C PHE A 69 -7.66 -16.65 18.05
N TYR A 70 -7.95 -17.94 18.03
CA TYR A 70 -7.88 -18.79 16.86
C TYR A 70 -9.09 -19.74 16.88
N ILE A 71 -9.56 -20.16 15.71
CA ILE A 71 -10.52 -21.27 15.62
C ILE A 71 -9.84 -22.52 16.15
N ARG A 72 -10.29 -23.01 17.30
CA ARG A 72 -9.72 -24.19 17.99
C ARG A 72 -10.35 -25.48 17.50
N GLU A 73 -11.63 -25.42 17.19
CA GLU A 73 -12.43 -26.58 16.81
C GLU A 73 -13.55 -26.15 15.86
N LYS A 74 -13.96 -27.11 15.03
CA LYS A 74 -15.05 -26.97 14.07
C LYS A 74 -15.94 -28.21 14.18
N GLU A 75 -17.25 -28.02 14.29
CA GLU A 75 -18.21 -29.12 14.37
C GLU A 75 -19.39 -28.86 13.43
N VAL A 76 -19.72 -29.89 12.64
CA VAL A 76 -20.92 -29.92 11.79
C VAL A 76 -22.03 -30.60 12.57
N ASN A 77 -23.22 -30.00 12.56
CA ASN A 77 -24.40 -30.47 13.29
C ASN A 77 -24.13 -30.67 14.80
N PRO A 78 -23.70 -29.60 15.51
CA PRO A 78 -23.29 -29.71 16.89
C PRO A 78 -24.44 -30.07 17.82
N TRP A 79 -24.14 -30.78 18.90
CA TRP A 79 -25.04 -30.86 20.05
C TRP A 79 -24.88 -29.61 20.93
N TRP A 80 -25.98 -29.08 21.44
CA TRP A 80 -25.93 -27.98 22.39
C TRP A 80 -26.08 -28.47 23.82
N TYR A 81 -25.12 -28.07 24.66
CA TYR A 81 -25.10 -28.33 26.10
C TYR A 81 -25.25 -27.01 26.86
N PRO A 82 -26.47 -26.62 27.27
CA PRO A 82 -26.68 -25.37 27.97
C PRO A 82 -25.88 -25.29 29.27
N PRO A 83 -25.16 -24.17 29.53
CA PRO A 83 -24.39 -24.00 30.75
C PRO A 83 -25.24 -24.20 32.02
N GLY A 84 -24.74 -25.05 32.93
CA GLY A 84 -25.40 -25.32 34.21
C GLY A 84 -26.69 -26.15 34.12
N LYS A 85 -27.00 -26.75 32.96
CA LYS A 85 -28.17 -27.62 32.78
C LYS A 85 -27.73 -29.07 32.54
N LYS A 86 -28.60 -30.01 32.94
CA LYS A 86 -28.37 -31.47 32.79
C LYS A 86 -29.04 -32.07 31.55
N TYR A 87 -29.64 -31.23 30.71
CA TYR A 87 -30.20 -31.66 29.43
C TYR A 87 -29.29 -31.20 28.30
N SER A 88 -29.38 -31.86 27.15
CA SER A 88 -28.75 -31.45 25.90
C SER A 88 -29.82 -31.32 24.81
N VAL A 89 -29.53 -30.51 23.81
CA VAL A 89 -30.37 -30.36 22.62
C VAL A 89 -29.59 -30.92 21.44
N PRO A 90 -30.07 -31.99 20.77
CA PRO A 90 -29.38 -32.53 19.60
C PRO A 90 -29.42 -31.51 18.46
N SER A 91 -28.60 -31.72 17.43
CA SER A 91 -28.69 -30.90 16.21
C SER A 91 -30.07 -31.00 15.57
N GLY A 92 -30.51 -29.90 14.95
CA GLY A 92 -31.82 -29.76 14.31
C GLY A 92 -32.42 -28.37 14.53
N PRO A 93 -33.66 -28.13 14.04
CA PRO A 93 -34.28 -26.79 14.07
C PRO A 93 -34.45 -26.17 15.46
N ALA A 94 -34.47 -26.98 16.52
CA ALA A 94 -34.57 -26.50 17.90
C ALA A 94 -33.22 -26.14 18.54
N ASN A 95 -32.10 -26.46 17.89
CA ASN A 95 -30.77 -26.24 18.43
C ASN A 95 -30.34 -24.76 18.27
N PRO A 96 -30.01 -24.05 19.37
CA PRO A 96 -29.61 -22.64 19.29
C PRO A 96 -28.22 -22.42 18.70
N LEU A 97 -27.39 -23.46 18.55
CA LEU A 97 -26.12 -23.38 17.86
C LEU A 97 -26.25 -23.43 16.34
N GLY A 98 -27.41 -23.82 15.82
CA GLY A 98 -27.57 -24.05 14.38
C GLY A 98 -26.85 -25.32 13.91
N TYR A 99 -26.39 -25.30 12.66
CA TYR A 99 -25.76 -26.46 12.02
C TYR A 99 -24.23 -26.39 11.94
N ARG A 100 -23.60 -25.28 12.34
CA ARG A 100 -22.14 -25.12 12.37
C ARG A 100 -21.68 -24.47 13.67
N TRP A 101 -20.61 -25.01 14.24
CA TRP A 101 -19.91 -24.45 15.40
C TRP A 101 -18.43 -24.25 15.09
N MET A 102 -17.91 -23.07 15.42
CA MET A 102 -16.50 -22.73 15.33
C MET A 102 -16.04 -22.14 16.66
N GLY A 103 -15.49 -22.98 17.54
CA GLY A 103 -15.09 -22.60 18.89
C GLY A 103 -13.74 -21.85 18.90
N PHE A 104 -13.65 -20.74 19.63
CA PHE A 104 -12.39 -19.98 19.78
C PHE A 104 -11.94 -19.83 21.24
N LEU A 105 -12.85 -20.05 22.20
CA LEU A 105 -12.58 -20.16 23.63
C LEU A 105 -13.47 -21.27 24.23
N PRO A 106 -13.15 -21.81 25.42
CA PRO A 106 -14.05 -22.72 26.10
C PRO A 106 -15.44 -22.09 26.24
N THR A 107 -16.47 -22.74 25.68
CA THR A 107 -17.87 -22.28 25.69
C THR A 107 -18.19 -21.03 24.86
N TYR A 108 -17.24 -20.47 24.09
CA TYR A 108 -17.49 -19.36 23.14
C TYR A 108 -17.08 -19.74 21.72
N GLY A 109 -17.96 -19.42 20.78
CA GLY A 109 -17.75 -19.70 19.37
C GLY A 109 -18.55 -18.80 18.46
N ILE A 110 -18.23 -18.92 17.18
CA ILE A 110 -19.02 -18.41 16.07
C ILE A 110 -19.92 -19.56 15.61
N HIS A 111 -21.22 -19.31 15.51
CA HIS A 111 -22.18 -20.38 15.21
C HIS A 111 -23.43 -19.85 14.51
N GLY A 112 -24.26 -20.77 14.01
CA GLY A 112 -25.56 -20.45 13.41
C GLY A 112 -26.59 -19.98 14.44
N THR A 113 -27.88 -20.03 14.14
CA THR A 113 -28.92 -19.75 15.12
C THR A 113 -30.27 -20.27 14.62
N ASN A 114 -31.04 -20.88 15.52
CA ASN A 114 -32.47 -21.14 15.27
C ASN A 114 -33.36 -19.89 15.42
N MET A 115 -32.77 -18.73 15.76
CA MET A 115 -33.46 -17.45 15.92
C MET A 115 -32.86 -16.41 14.96
N PRO A 116 -33.12 -16.50 13.66
CA PRO A 116 -32.49 -15.64 12.65
C PRO A 116 -32.78 -14.14 12.87
N TRP A 117 -33.93 -13.80 13.48
CA TRP A 117 -34.26 -12.42 13.85
C TRP A 117 -33.30 -11.82 14.90
N SER A 118 -32.51 -12.64 15.61
CA SER A 118 -31.54 -12.14 16.60
C SER A 118 -30.29 -11.53 15.97
N ILE A 119 -30.03 -11.79 14.68
CA ILE A 119 -28.86 -11.26 13.97
C ILE A 119 -28.97 -9.74 13.87
N GLY A 120 -27.85 -9.05 14.15
CA GLY A 120 -27.82 -7.59 14.25
C GLY A 120 -28.23 -7.05 15.62
N HIS A 121 -28.50 -7.91 16.61
CA HIS A 121 -28.85 -7.52 17.97
C HIS A 121 -27.81 -7.94 19.03
N ILE A 122 -27.97 -7.39 20.23
CA ILE A 122 -27.06 -7.52 21.38
C ILE A 122 -27.77 -8.40 22.43
N ILE A 123 -27.81 -9.71 22.18
CA ILE A 123 -28.74 -10.61 22.89
C ILE A 123 -28.14 -11.97 23.29
N SER A 124 -26.96 -12.32 22.78
CA SER A 124 -26.37 -13.63 23.06
C SER A 124 -25.78 -13.69 24.48
N ASN A 125 -25.42 -14.90 24.93
CA ASN A 125 -24.66 -15.12 26.17
C ASN A 125 -23.14 -15.03 25.93
N GLY A 126 -22.71 -14.21 24.98
CA GLY A 126 -21.30 -13.94 24.66
C GLY A 126 -20.79 -14.61 23.38
N CYS A 127 -21.48 -15.62 22.85
CA CYS A 127 -21.17 -16.21 21.54
C CYS A 127 -21.53 -15.27 20.38
N VAL A 128 -20.92 -15.49 19.21
CA VAL A 128 -21.21 -14.74 17.99
C VAL A 128 -22.16 -15.57 17.12
N ARG A 129 -23.39 -15.06 16.91
CA ARG A 129 -24.39 -15.76 16.08
C ARG A 129 -24.39 -15.20 14.67
N MET A 130 -24.60 -16.07 13.70
CA MET A 130 -24.72 -15.77 12.28
C MET A 130 -25.98 -16.39 11.71
N HIS A 131 -26.46 -15.89 10.56
CA HIS A 131 -27.46 -16.63 9.78
C HIS A 131 -26.90 -17.99 9.35
N GLU A 132 -27.74 -19.02 9.22
CA GLU A 132 -27.30 -20.37 8.84
C GLU A 132 -26.50 -20.37 7.54
N ALA A 133 -26.99 -19.72 6.48
CA ALA A 133 -26.28 -19.67 5.19
C ALA A 133 -24.89 -19.00 5.33
N ASP A 134 -24.79 -17.92 6.10
CA ASP A 134 -23.55 -17.18 6.31
C ASP A 134 -22.52 -17.98 7.12
N VAL A 135 -22.96 -18.70 8.16
CA VAL A 135 -22.06 -19.53 8.96
C VAL A 135 -21.60 -20.77 8.19
N GLU A 136 -22.47 -21.35 7.35
CA GLU A 136 -22.11 -22.48 6.51
C GLU A 136 -21.06 -22.08 5.47
N GLU A 137 -21.22 -20.92 4.83
CA GLU A 137 -20.21 -20.35 3.94
C GLU A 137 -18.89 -20.10 4.68
N LEU A 138 -18.93 -19.36 5.81
CA LEU A 138 -17.73 -19.06 6.58
C LEU A 138 -17.01 -20.34 7.06
N PHE A 139 -17.77 -21.36 7.45
CA PHE A 139 -17.24 -22.64 7.90
C PHE A 139 -16.43 -23.36 6.82
N GLU A 140 -16.80 -23.25 5.55
CA GLU A 140 -16.03 -23.82 4.45
C GLU A 140 -14.78 -22.98 4.11
N LEU A 141 -14.81 -21.68 4.40
CA LEU A 141 -13.74 -20.72 4.08
C LEU A 141 -12.59 -20.69 5.10
N VAL A 142 -12.80 -21.20 6.32
CA VAL A 142 -11.81 -21.09 7.41
C VAL A 142 -11.45 -22.44 8.00
N ASP A 143 -10.18 -22.61 8.36
CA ASP A 143 -9.68 -23.82 9.01
C ASP A 143 -9.47 -23.62 10.52
N THR A 144 -9.23 -24.73 11.23
CA THR A 144 -8.64 -24.65 12.57
C THR A 144 -7.32 -23.88 12.50
N LEU A 145 -7.01 -23.11 13.54
CA LEU A 145 -5.92 -22.15 13.61
C LEU A 145 -6.10 -20.87 12.77
N THR A 146 -7.25 -20.68 12.11
CA THR A 146 -7.58 -19.37 11.52
C THR A 146 -7.64 -18.32 12.64
N PRO A 147 -6.88 -17.20 12.54
CA PRO A 147 -6.91 -16.13 13.52
C PRO A 147 -8.29 -15.47 13.60
N VAL A 148 -8.72 -15.18 14.83
CA VAL A 148 -9.94 -14.42 15.12
C VAL A 148 -9.57 -13.23 15.99
N LYS A 149 -9.76 -12.02 15.48
CA LYS A 149 -9.57 -10.78 16.24
C LYS A 149 -10.93 -10.21 16.61
N ILE A 150 -11.21 -10.04 17.90
CA ILE A 150 -12.43 -9.39 18.37
C ILE A 150 -12.07 -7.99 18.88
N THR A 151 -12.61 -6.96 18.24
CA THR A 151 -12.34 -5.55 18.52
C THR A 151 -13.58 -4.79 18.97
N TYR A 152 -13.34 -3.58 19.47
CA TYR A 152 -14.38 -2.67 19.94
C TYR A 152 -14.15 -1.30 19.32
N ASP A 153 -14.19 -1.22 17.99
CA ASP A 153 -13.94 0.01 17.26
C ASP A 153 -15.27 0.68 16.93
N ARG A 154 -15.59 1.75 17.67
CA ARG A 154 -16.84 2.49 17.48
C ARG A 154 -16.86 3.37 16.24
N ALA A 155 -15.71 3.79 15.74
CA ALA A 155 -15.59 4.53 14.48
C ALA A 155 -15.10 3.59 13.39
N LYS A 156 -15.95 3.30 12.41
CA LYS A 156 -15.63 2.40 11.29
C LYS A 156 -15.65 3.17 9.98
N VAL A 157 -14.53 3.18 9.29
CA VAL A 157 -14.35 3.78 7.97
C VAL A 157 -14.42 2.69 6.92
N ARG A 158 -15.03 3.00 5.77
CA ARG A 158 -15.10 2.09 4.62
C ARG A 158 -14.91 2.88 3.33
N ILE A 159 -14.30 2.23 2.35
CA ILE A 159 -14.28 2.67 0.95
C ILE A 159 -14.91 1.53 0.15
N ASP A 160 -16.06 1.79 -0.48
CA ASP A 160 -16.74 0.77 -1.31
C ASP A 160 -16.06 0.61 -2.69
N GLU A 161 -16.57 -0.32 -3.49
CA GLU A 161 -16.07 -0.60 -4.85
C GLU A 161 -16.24 0.60 -5.81
N ASN A 162 -17.18 1.48 -5.48
CA ASN A 162 -17.43 2.72 -6.19
C ASN A 162 -16.58 3.88 -5.65
N GLY A 163 -15.62 3.62 -4.76
CA GLY A 163 -14.77 4.67 -4.18
C GLY A 163 -15.51 5.62 -3.24
N ASN A 164 -16.72 5.30 -2.79
CA ASN A 164 -17.40 6.11 -1.78
C ASN A 164 -16.75 5.85 -0.43
N ALA A 165 -16.11 6.87 0.11
CA ALA A 165 -15.58 6.88 1.46
C ALA A 165 -16.71 7.23 2.45
N SER A 166 -16.96 6.33 3.39
CA SER A 166 -17.97 6.50 4.43
C SER A 166 -17.40 6.28 5.82
N ILE A 167 -18.06 6.89 6.80
CA ILE A 167 -17.78 6.65 8.21
C ILE A 167 -19.08 6.36 8.96
N GLY A 168 -19.03 5.39 9.87
CA GLY A 168 -20.09 5.12 10.83
C GLY A 168 -19.57 5.22 12.26
N ILE A 169 -20.32 5.90 13.12
CA ILE A 169 -20.09 5.93 14.57
C ILE A 169 -21.19 5.09 15.23
N TYR A 170 -20.78 4.05 15.94
CA TYR A 170 -21.66 3.08 16.58
C TYR A 170 -21.73 3.32 18.09
N PRO A 171 -22.84 2.96 18.76
CA PRO A 171 -23.02 3.22 20.17
C PRO A 171 -22.06 2.42 21.05
N ASP A 172 -21.81 2.93 22.25
CA ASP A 172 -21.00 2.26 23.26
C ASP A 172 -21.83 1.24 24.05
N ILE A 173 -22.11 0.11 23.42
CA ILE A 173 -22.95 -0.98 23.94
C ILE A 173 -22.51 -1.49 25.32
N TYR A 174 -21.19 -1.53 25.57
CA TYR A 174 -20.59 -2.06 26.80
C TYR A 174 -19.91 -0.99 27.68
N GLY A 175 -19.92 0.29 27.28
CA GLY A 175 -19.28 1.36 28.04
C GLY A 175 -17.74 1.34 28.01
N TYR A 176 -17.14 0.78 26.95
CA TYR A 176 -15.68 0.57 26.87
C TYR A 176 -14.92 1.73 26.23
N GLN A 177 -15.59 2.56 25.41
CA GLN A 177 -14.88 3.52 24.58
C GLN A 177 -15.73 4.78 24.33
N ASN A 178 -15.17 5.93 24.70
CA ASN A 178 -15.69 7.22 24.25
C ASN A 178 -15.10 7.60 22.87
N VAL A 179 -15.90 8.27 22.04
CA VAL A 179 -15.50 8.75 20.71
C VAL A 179 -15.41 10.26 20.73
N SER A 180 -14.23 10.80 20.42
CA SER A 180 -14.01 12.24 20.25
C SER A 180 -13.71 12.58 18.79
N LEU A 181 -13.90 13.85 18.41
CA LEU A 181 -13.51 14.34 17.08
C LEU A 181 -12.05 14.02 16.74
N ALA A 182 -11.14 14.21 17.69
CA ALA A 182 -9.72 13.90 17.51
C ALA A 182 -9.49 12.39 17.26
N SER A 183 -10.21 11.51 17.96
CA SER A 183 -10.11 10.07 17.73
C SER A 183 -10.62 9.67 16.34
N VAL A 184 -11.72 10.28 15.88
CA VAL A 184 -12.29 10.02 14.56
C VAL A 184 -11.36 10.51 13.45
N LYS A 185 -10.79 11.70 13.59
CA LYS A 185 -9.77 12.20 12.65
C LYS A 185 -8.57 11.27 12.56
N ASN A 186 -8.11 10.72 13.68
CA ASN A 186 -7.04 9.73 13.68
C ASN A 186 -7.42 8.44 12.94
N VAL A 187 -8.67 7.97 13.06
CA VAL A 187 -9.15 6.81 12.28
C VAL A 187 -9.17 7.11 10.78
N LEU A 188 -9.62 8.31 10.39
CA LEU A 188 -9.58 8.75 8.98
C LEU A 188 -8.14 8.87 8.45
N ALA A 189 -7.23 9.42 9.25
CA ALA A 189 -5.81 9.50 8.89
C ALA A 189 -5.17 8.12 8.71
N LYS A 190 -5.46 7.18 9.63
CA LYS A 190 -5.12 5.75 9.52
C LYS A 190 -5.90 4.98 8.45
N SER A 191 -6.70 5.67 7.64
CA SER A 191 -7.34 5.11 6.45
C SER A 191 -6.93 5.84 5.16
N GLY A 192 -5.98 6.78 5.24
CA GLY A 192 -5.58 7.60 4.09
C GLY A 192 -6.67 8.58 3.62
N LEU A 193 -7.54 9.01 4.54
CA LEU A 193 -8.69 9.91 4.29
C LEU A 193 -8.62 11.18 5.16
N ASP A 194 -7.42 11.52 5.63
CA ASP A 194 -7.21 12.65 6.53
C ASP A 194 -7.68 13.97 5.91
N GLY A 195 -8.39 14.78 6.70
CA GLY A 195 -8.91 16.08 6.28
C GLY A 195 -9.90 16.09 5.12
N LEU A 196 -10.38 14.94 4.66
CA LEU A 196 -11.39 14.85 3.59
C LEU A 196 -12.83 15.03 4.08
N ALA A 197 -13.06 14.83 5.38
CA ALA A 197 -14.36 15.06 6.02
C ALA A 197 -14.34 16.39 6.78
N ASP A 198 -15.43 17.16 6.67
CA ASP A 198 -15.64 18.42 7.40
C ASP A 198 -15.84 18.17 8.91
N ASP A 199 -15.28 19.03 9.76
CA ASP A 199 -15.37 18.92 11.22
C ASP A 199 -16.81 18.99 11.74
N THR A 200 -17.65 19.83 11.14
CA THR A 200 -19.08 19.95 11.44
C THR A 200 -19.81 18.67 11.07
N PHE A 201 -19.50 18.11 9.90
CA PHE A 201 -20.03 16.81 9.50
C PHE A 201 -19.65 15.74 10.54
N LEU A 202 -18.37 15.62 10.88
CA LEU A 202 -17.90 14.63 11.85
C LEU A 202 -18.52 14.82 13.23
N ALA A 203 -18.66 16.07 13.71
CA ALA A 203 -19.32 16.37 14.97
C ALA A 203 -20.78 15.90 14.98
N ASN A 204 -21.50 16.10 13.87
CA ASN A 204 -22.88 15.61 13.74
C ASN A 204 -22.94 14.08 13.73
N VAL A 205 -22.07 13.40 12.96
CA VAL A 205 -22.04 11.92 12.95
C VAL A 205 -21.74 11.36 14.34
N ILE A 206 -20.83 11.98 15.09
CA ILE A 206 -20.50 11.58 16.46
C ILE A 206 -21.70 11.78 17.40
N ALA A 207 -22.41 12.91 17.27
CA ALA A 207 -23.56 13.22 18.12
C ALA A 207 -24.78 12.34 17.85
N GLU A 208 -25.00 11.97 16.58
CA GLU A 208 -26.15 11.16 16.17
C GLU A 208 -25.98 9.68 16.51
N GLU A 209 -24.75 9.15 16.47
CA GLU A 209 -24.45 7.72 16.63
C GLU A 209 -25.39 6.81 15.80
N ALA A 210 -25.68 7.23 14.56
CA ALA A 210 -26.79 6.73 13.76
C ALA A 210 -26.71 5.24 13.33
N GLU A 211 -25.73 4.47 13.83
CA GLU A 211 -25.47 3.05 13.50
C GLU A 211 -25.38 2.73 12.00
N GLN A 212 -25.10 3.74 11.18
CA GLN A 212 -25.05 3.64 9.73
C GLN A 212 -23.80 4.30 9.16
N GLN A 213 -23.42 3.85 7.97
CA GLN A 213 -22.30 4.40 7.21
C GLN A 213 -22.78 5.64 6.45
N LEU A 214 -22.15 6.79 6.71
CA LEU A 214 -22.44 8.06 6.03
C LEU A 214 -21.30 8.41 5.09
N ILE A 215 -21.62 8.57 3.81
CA ILE A 215 -20.65 8.93 2.77
C ILE A 215 -20.25 10.39 2.94
N PHE A 216 -18.95 10.67 2.91
CA PHE A 216 -18.41 12.03 3.04
C PHE A 216 -17.47 12.42 1.90
N ALA A 217 -16.94 11.47 1.14
CA ALA A 217 -16.07 11.75 0.00
C ALA A 217 -16.16 10.66 -1.06
N GLN A 218 -15.76 11.01 -2.29
CA GLN A 218 -15.48 10.06 -3.35
C GLN A 218 -13.99 10.07 -3.66
N VAL A 219 -13.38 8.89 -3.57
CA VAL A 219 -11.93 8.70 -3.68
C VAL A 219 -11.58 7.70 -4.77
N TYR A 220 -10.36 7.80 -5.27
CA TYR A 220 -9.83 7.02 -6.37
C TYR A 220 -8.54 6.32 -5.93
N ARG A 221 -8.48 5.01 -6.14
CA ARG A 221 -7.29 4.22 -5.80
C ARG A 221 -6.15 4.64 -6.71
N LEU A 222 -5.01 4.99 -6.13
CA LEU A 222 -3.89 5.54 -6.86
C LEU A 222 -2.79 4.49 -7.02
N THR A 223 -2.27 4.35 -8.23
CA THR A 223 -1.00 3.66 -8.48
C THR A 223 -0.01 4.61 -9.15
N VAL A 224 1.27 4.48 -8.80
CA VAL A 224 2.37 5.23 -9.42
C VAL A 224 3.40 4.23 -9.90
N ASN A 225 3.63 4.16 -11.22
CA ASN A 225 4.56 3.21 -11.82
C ASN A 225 4.30 1.75 -11.38
N GLY A 226 3.02 1.39 -11.26
CA GLY A 226 2.57 0.08 -10.79
C GLY A 226 2.58 -0.11 -9.27
N ILE A 227 3.10 0.84 -8.49
CA ILE A 227 3.09 0.80 -7.03
C ILE A 227 1.77 1.36 -6.52
N LYS A 228 0.98 0.54 -5.81
CA LYS A 228 -0.26 0.99 -5.16
C LYS A 228 0.08 1.92 -4.00
N LEU A 229 -0.55 3.10 -3.98
CA LEU A 229 -0.43 4.05 -2.89
C LEU A 229 -1.50 3.81 -1.82
N TYR A 230 -1.16 4.21 -0.61
CA TYR A 230 -2.05 4.13 0.54
C TYR A 230 -3.06 5.28 0.59
N GLU A 231 -2.60 6.49 0.26
CA GLU A 231 -3.46 7.67 0.08
C GLU A 231 -4.18 7.62 -1.27
N HIS A 232 -5.29 8.33 -1.36
CA HIS A 232 -6.19 8.28 -2.51
C HIS A 232 -6.18 9.60 -3.28
N ALA A 233 -6.48 9.53 -4.57
CA ALA A 233 -6.87 10.72 -5.31
C ALA A 233 -8.32 11.09 -4.99
N VAL A 234 -8.66 12.37 -5.05
CA VAL A 234 -9.99 12.88 -4.69
C VAL A 234 -10.53 13.78 -5.78
N ALA A 235 -11.86 13.76 -5.97
CA ALA A 235 -12.54 14.69 -6.87
C ALA A 235 -13.19 15.79 -6.04
N LEU A 236 -12.76 17.04 -6.25
CA LEU A 236 -13.28 18.23 -5.58
C LEU A 236 -13.74 19.22 -6.66
N GLU A 237 -15.02 19.59 -6.63
CA GLU A 237 -15.61 20.56 -7.58
C GLU A 237 -15.42 20.22 -9.07
N GLY A 238 -15.29 18.94 -9.40
CA GLY A 238 -15.06 18.45 -10.77
C GLY A 238 -13.59 18.35 -11.18
N GLU A 239 -12.67 18.76 -10.32
CA GLU A 239 -11.22 18.65 -10.53
C GLU A 239 -10.63 17.51 -9.69
N PHE A 240 -9.60 16.86 -10.23
CA PHE A 240 -8.90 15.77 -9.54
C PHE A 240 -7.67 16.27 -8.81
N TYR A 241 -7.56 15.84 -7.57
CA TYR A 241 -6.45 16.15 -6.69
C TYR A 241 -5.75 14.87 -6.24
N VAL A 242 -4.43 14.93 -6.14
CA VAL A 242 -3.59 13.77 -5.83
C VAL A 242 -2.60 14.08 -4.69
N PRO A 243 -2.26 13.08 -3.85
CA PRO A 243 -1.36 13.25 -2.72
C PRO A 243 0.10 13.34 -3.18
N ALA A 244 0.62 14.56 -3.30
CA ALA A 244 1.94 14.80 -3.90
C ALA A 244 3.09 14.16 -3.12
N SER A 245 3.02 14.15 -1.78
CA SER A 245 4.07 13.58 -0.92
C SER A 245 4.22 12.08 -1.08
N SER A 246 3.11 11.34 -1.20
CA SER A 246 3.16 9.90 -1.44
C SER A 246 3.64 9.58 -2.86
N ILE A 247 3.26 10.40 -3.85
CA ILE A 247 3.77 10.26 -5.22
C ILE A 247 5.29 10.50 -5.25
N ALA A 248 5.78 11.57 -4.60
CA ALA A 248 7.19 11.88 -4.50
C ALA A 248 7.98 10.74 -3.84
N SER A 249 7.44 10.18 -2.75
CA SER A 249 8.03 9.04 -2.05
C SER A 249 8.09 7.80 -2.95
N ALA A 250 7.03 7.51 -3.71
CA ALA A 250 6.98 6.36 -4.62
C ALA A 250 8.03 6.44 -5.74
N VAL A 251 8.31 7.66 -6.24
CA VAL A 251 9.35 7.90 -7.26
C VAL A 251 10.69 8.37 -6.66
N LYS A 252 10.87 8.16 -5.35
CA LYS A 252 12.12 8.41 -4.59
C LYS A 252 12.69 9.83 -4.79
N THR A 253 11.82 10.84 -4.76
CA THR A 253 12.22 12.26 -4.84
C THR A 253 11.69 13.05 -3.66
N THR A 254 12.29 14.20 -3.40
CA THR A 254 11.84 15.15 -2.38
C THR A 254 11.04 16.29 -3.02
N ILE A 255 10.06 16.78 -2.27
CA ILE A 255 9.29 18.00 -2.55
C ILE A 255 9.23 18.83 -1.26
N THR A 256 9.02 20.13 -1.40
CA THR A 256 8.93 21.05 -0.26
C THR A 256 7.58 21.75 -0.27
N TRP A 257 6.86 21.70 0.85
CA TRP A 257 5.61 22.46 1.03
C TRP A 257 5.88 23.78 1.73
N ASN A 258 5.36 24.87 1.17
CA ASN A 258 5.34 26.18 1.80
C ASN A 258 3.92 26.55 2.23
N GLU A 259 3.67 26.50 3.53
CA GLU A 259 2.36 26.76 4.12
C GLU A 259 1.88 28.21 3.96
N ALA A 260 2.80 29.18 3.92
CA ALA A 260 2.46 30.59 3.79
C ALA A 260 2.04 30.95 2.36
N THR A 261 2.68 30.36 1.35
CA THR A 261 2.36 30.60 -0.06
C THR A 261 1.39 29.59 -0.65
N LYS A 262 1.09 28.51 0.07
CA LYS A 262 0.30 27.36 -0.41
C LYS A 262 0.86 26.75 -1.68
N GLN A 263 2.19 26.71 -1.79
CA GLN A 263 2.89 26.16 -2.93
C GLN A 263 3.72 24.95 -2.55
N LEU A 264 3.67 23.97 -3.45
CA LEU A 264 4.55 22.81 -3.44
C LEU A 264 5.66 23.02 -4.47
N THR A 265 6.90 22.82 -4.05
CA THR A 265 8.07 23.02 -4.89
C THR A 265 8.83 21.71 -5.08
N ARG A 266 9.20 21.43 -6.33
CA ARG A 266 10.21 20.43 -6.69
C ARG A 266 11.27 21.17 -7.51
N LYS A 267 12.49 21.27 -6.97
CA LYS A 267 13.57 22.05 -7.56
C LYS A 267 13.19 23.52 -7.77
N GLN A 268 13.21 24.05 -9.00
CA GLN A 268 12.81 25.43 -9.28
C GLN A 268 11.35 25.57 -9.72
N GLN A 269 10.64 24.45 -9.87
CA GLN A 269 9.23 24.45 -10.23
C GLN A 269 8.36 24.51 -8.98
N ALA A 270 7.35 25.37 -9.01
CA ALA A 270 6.37 25.50 -7.94
C ALA A 270 4.95 25.46 -8.51
N VAL A 271 4.07 24.74 -7.81
CA VAL A 271 2.64 24.61 -8.16
C VAL A 271 1.77 24.84 -6.94
N PRO A 272 0.54 25.32 -7.11
CA PRO A 272 -0.39 25.46 -5.99
C PRO A 272 -0.76 24.08 -5.43
N GLY A 273 -1.02 24.03 -4.12
CA GLY A 273 -1.51 22.84 -3.44
C GLY A 273 -2.46 23.19 -2.29
N GLU A 274 -3.10 22.16 -1.76
CA GLU A 274 -4.04 22.25 -0.65
C GLU A 274 -3.69 21.23 0.42
N ALA A 275 -3.54 21.70 1.67
CA ALA A 275 -3.38 20.81 2.80
C ALA A 275 -4.76 20.31 3.27
N LYS A 276 -4.95 18.99 3.32
CA LYS A 276 -6.10 18.32 3.92
C LYS A 276 -5.58 17.37 4.99
N GLY A 277 -5.76 17.75 6.25
CA GLY A 277 -5.09 17.08 7.35
C GLY A 277 -3.57 17.14 7.17
N ASN A 278 -2.90 16.00 7.23
CA ASN A 278 -1.46 15.87 6.99
C ASN A 278 -1.09 15.64 5.52
N THR A 279 -2.09 15.53 4.63
CA THR A 279 -1.85 15.25 3.20
C THR A 279 -1.81 16.55 2.42
N ILE A 280 -0.78 16.71 1.58
CA ILE A 280 -0.70 17.83 0.62
C ILE A 280 -1.22 17.34 -0.73
N TYR A 281 -2.37 17.86 -1.12
CA TYR A 281 -3.00 17.60 -2.40
C TYR A 281 -2.57 18.64 -3.43
N VAL A 282 -2.36 18.19 -4.66
CA VAL A 282 -2.15 19.07 -5.83
C VAL A 282 -3.13 18.68 -6.92
N ARG A 283 -3.52 19.64 -7.76
CA ARG A 283 -4.33 19.31 -8.94
C ARG A 283 -3.54 18.37 -9.85
N LEU A 284 -4.24 17.39 -10.42
CA LEU A 284 -3.62 16.35 -11.24
C LEU A 284 -2.84 16.94 -12.44
N ASN A 285 -3.37 17.98 -13.08
CA ASN A 285 -2.66 18.66 -14.16
C ASN A 285 -1.39 19.38 -13.68
N ASP A 286 -1.43 19.97 -12.48
CA ASP A 286 -0.28 20.66 -11.88
C ASP A 286 0.81 19.65 -11.45
N LEU A 287 0.43 18.43 -11.07
CA LEU A 287 1.38 17.36 -10.77
C LEU A 287 2.33 17.12 -11.95
N PHE A 288 1.82 17.07 -13.18
CA PHE A 288 2.64 16.81 -14.35
C PHE A 288 3.62 17.95 -14.66
N THR A 289 3.38 19.16 -14.15
CA THR A 289 4.38 20.23 -14.18
C THR A 289 5.60 19.88 -13.35
N LEU A 290 5.40 19.25 -12.18
CA LEU A 290 6.49 18.86 -11.26
C LEU A 290 7.18 17.55 -11.64
N PHE A 291 6.42 16.56 -12.10
CA PHE A 291 6.91 15.18 -12.27
C PHE A 291 6.99 14.73 -13.73
N GLY A 292 6.35 15.45 -14.66
CA GLY A 292 6.10 14.94 -16.01
C GLY A 292 5.24 13.67 -16.00
N GLY A 293 5.15 13.01 -17.14
CA GLY A 293 4.44 11.74 -17.29
C GLY A 293 3.00 11.86 -17.73
N LYS A 294 2.25 10.78 -17.51
CA LYS A 294 0.87 10.63 -17.98
C LYS A 294 -0.03 9.92 -16.98
N GLN A 295 -1.33 10.09 -17.15
CA GLN A 295 -2.36 9.36 -16.42
C GLN A 295 -3.03 8.31 -17.30
N THR A 296 -3.56 7.28 -16.65
CA THR A 296 -4.51 6.34 -17.24
C THR A 296 -5.62 6.08 -16.24
N TRP A 297 -6.85 6.21 -16.71
CA TRP A 297 -8.05 5.90 -15.93
C TRP A 297 -8.44 4.45 -16.18
N GLN A 298 -8.72 3.73 -15.10
CA GLN A 298 -9.33 2.41 -15.18
C GLN A 298 -10.81 2.56 -14.82
N ASP A 299 -11.67 2.33 -15.82
CA ASP A 299 -13.13 2.50 -15.68
C ASP A 299 -13.71 1.58 -14.60
N PHE A 300 -13.13 0.39 -14.42
CA PHE A 300 -13.49 -0.54 -13.37
C PHE A 300 -12.69 -0.28 -12.09
N GLY A 301 -13.40 0.08 -11.01
CA GLY A 301 -12.82 0.22 -9.67
C GLY A 301 -12.25 1.60 -9.31
N ARG A 302 -12.62 2.64 -10.08
CA ARG A 302 -12.21 4.04 -9.83
C ARG A 302 -10.73 4.16 -9.48
N SER A 303 -9.88 3.63 -10.37
CA SER A 303 -8.44 3.70 -10.18
C SER A 303 -7.79 4.68 -11.15
N LEU A 304 -6.94 5.53 -10.59
CA LEU A 304 -6.05 6.41 -11.32
C LEU A 304 -4.66 5.79 -11.30
N SER A 305 -4.10 5.57 -12.48
CA SER A 305 -2.71 5.13 -12.63
C SER A 305 -1.87 6.27 -13.17
N LEU A 306 -0.80 6.61 -12.48
CA LEU A 306 0.18 7.60 -12.90
C LEU A 306 1.44 6.89 -13.38
N THR A 307 1.89 7.27 -14.57
CA THR A 307 3.15 6.80 -15.14
C THR A 307 4.10 7.97 -15.20
N ILE A 308 5.02 8.03 -14.25
CA ILE A 308 6.03 9.08 -14.09
C ILE A 308 7.34 8.58 -14.69
N PRO A 309 8.00 9.37 -15.55
CA PRO A 309 9.25 8.99 -16.16
C PRO A 309 10.35 8.60 -15.16
N MET A 310 10.98 7.45 -15.40
CA MET A 310 12.03 6.91 -14.53
C MET A 310 13.27 6.50 -15.34
N LEU A 311 14.44 6.86 -14.83
CA LEU A 311 15.72 6.38 -15.28
C LEU A 311 16.21 5.24 -14.39
N PHE A 312 16.59 4.13 -15.02
CA PHE A 312 17.12 2.94 -14.40
C PHE A 312 18.56 2.70 -14.85
N SER A 313 19.33 2.03 -13.99
CA SER A 313 20.60 1.42 -14.34
C SER A 313 20.61 0.01 -13.74
N ASN A 314 20.84 -1.00 -14.58
CA ASN A 314 20.84 -2.40 -14.18
C ASN A 314 19.57 -2.80 -13.40
N GLY A 315 18.41 -2.31 -13.85
CA GLY A 315 17.11 -2.55 -13.21
C GLY A 315 16.86 -1.80 -11.90
N GLN A 316 17.81 -1.00 -11.40
CA GLN A 316 17.63 -0.16 -10.22
C GLN A 316 17.24 1.27 -10.61
N PRO A 317 16.20 1.88 -10.00
CA PRO A 317 15.82 3.25 -10.29
C PRO A 317 16.88 4.21 -9.73
N ILE A 318 17.43 5.06 -10.60
CA ILE A 318 18.45 6.05 -10.23
C ILE A 318 17.95 7.50 -10.29
N SER A 319 16.89 7.78 -11.06
CA SER A 319 16.28 9.13 -11.10
C SER A 319 14.83 9.10 -11.58
N SER A 320 13.99 9.99 -11.06
CA SER A 320 12.63 10.30 -11.52
C SER A 320 12.55 11.66 -12.22
N ASP A 321 13.69 12.15 -12.67
CA ASP A 321 13.87 13.50 -13.19
C ASP A 321 14.29 13.42 -14.65
N VAL A 322 13.34 12.98 -15.47
CA VAL A 322 13.49 12.82 -16.90
C VAL A 322 12.58 13.84 -17.56
N HIS A 323 13.15 14.73 -18.37
CA HIS A 323 12.37 15.68 -19.15
C HIS A 323 12.12 15.11 -20.55
N THR A 324 10.85 14.91 -20.89
CA THR A 324 10.42 14.41 -22.20
C THR A 324 9.82 15.55 -23.02
N ARG A 325 10.36 15.80 -24.22
CA ARG A 325 9.93 16.83 -25.16
C ARG A 325 9.80 16.22 -26.56
N GLY A 326 8.62 15.67 -26.88
CA GLY A 326 8.44 14.87 -28.10
C GLY A 326 9.30 13.61 -28.02
N GLU A 327 10.14 13.38 -29.03
CA GLU A 327 11.09 12.25 -29.06
C GLU A 327 12.39 12.52 -28.26
N GLN A 328 12.59 13.75 -27.79
CA GLN A 328 13.78 14.10 -27.02
C GLN A 328 13.58 13.76 -25.54
N HIS A 329 14.51 12.99 -24.98
CA HIS A 329 14.57 12.68 -23.56
C HIS A 329 15.87 13.19 -22.95
N LEU A 330 15.74 14.07 -21.97
CA LEU A 330 16.86 14.68 -21.25
C LEU A 330 16.96 14.07 -19.85
N VAL A 331 18.15 13.60 -19.50
CA VAL A 331 18.44 12.95 -18.22
C VAL A 331 19.57 13.67 -17.47
N PRO A 332 19.62 13.62 -16.13
CA PRO A 332 20.64 14.33 -15.35
C PRO A 332 22.03 13.75 -15.64
N ALA A 333 22.88 14.56 -16.26
CA ALA A 333 24.16 14.11 -16.81
C ALA A 333 25.13 13.62 -15.72
N LEU A 334 25.05 14.20 -14.51
CA LEU A 334 25.85 13.80 -13.35
C LEU A 334 25.35 12.50 -12.73
N THR A 335 24.04 12.29 -12.63
CA THR A 335 23.46 11.03 -12.11
C THR A 335 23.79 9.85 -13.00
N VAL A 336 23.74 10.05 -14.33
CA VAL A 336 24.17 9.01 -15.28
C VAL A 336 25.66 8.71 -15.12
N ALA A 337 26.51 9.74 -14.95
CA ALA A 337 27.94 9.56 -14.74
C ALA A 337 28.23 8.73 -13.48
N GLU A 338 27.58 9.08 -12.36
CA GLU A 338 27.71 8.37 -11.10
C GLU A 338 27.29 6.90 -11.23
N ALA A 339 26.14 6.64 -11.86
CA ALA A 339 25.62 5.29 -12.08
C ALA A 339 26.56 4.41 -12.94
N LEU A 340 27.33 5.01 -13.84
CA LEU A 340 28.30 4.34 -14.71
C LEU A 340 29.74 4.38 -14.15
N GLY A 341 29.96 4.99 -12.98
CA GLY A 341 31.30 5.13 -12.39
C GLY A 341 32.23 6.10 -13.14
N LEU A 342 31.68 7.02 -13.93
CA LEU A 342 32.44 8.00 -14.71
C LEU A 342 32.76 9.25 -13.88
N LYS A 343 33.99 9.76 -14.02
CA LYS A 343 34.41 11.01 -13.39
C LYS A 343 34.24 12.19 -14.35
N LEU A 344 33.33 13.08 -14.03
CA LEU A 344 33.08 14.33 -14.76
C LEU A 344 33.37 15.55 -13.90
N SER A 345 33.74 16.66 -14.54
CA SER A 345 33.90 17.97 -13.91
C SER A 345 32.80 18.90 -14.42
N TYR A 346 32.03 19.49 -13.49
CA TYR A 346 30.99 20.46 -13.78
C TYR A 346 31.36 21.82 -13.20
N ASP A 347 31.44 22.82 -14.07
CA ASP A 347 31.56 24.23 -13.70
C ASP A 347 30.15 24.85 -13.70
N GLU A 348 29.59 25.04 -12.50
CA GLU A 348 28.25 25.61 -12.31
C GLU A 348 28.16 27.06 -12.81
N GLN A 349 29.23 27.85 -12.65
CA GLN A 349 29.22 29.27 -13.00
C GLN A 349 29.10 29.48 -14.52
N HIS A 350 29.72 28.59 -15.30
CA HIS A 350 29.73 28.69 -16.76
C HIS A 350 28.81 27.66 -17.44
N GLY A 351 28.20 26.74 -16.68
CA GLY A 351 27.35 25.67 -17.22
C GLY A 351 28.12 24.69 -18.12
N ILE A 352 29.38 24.39 -17.77
CA ILE A 352 30.27 23.57 -18.59
C ILE A 352 30.50 22.22 -17.91
N LEU A 353 30.03 21.14 -18.55
CA LEU A 353 30.34 19.77 -18.16
C LEU A 353 31.46 19.20 -19.05
N ARG A 354 32.47 18.56 -18.46
CA ARG A 354 33.60 17.94 -19.21
C ARG A 354 33.99 16.60 -18.60
N ASN A 355 34.49 15.71 -19.45
CA ASN A 355 35.31 14.57 -19.00
C ASN A 355 36.81 14.94 -19.11
N SER A 356 37.71 13.97 -18.94
CA SER A 356 39.16 14.19 -19.06
C SER A 356 39.64 14.62 -20.45
N ILE A 357 38.79 14.48 -21.48
CA ILE A 357 39.17 14.64 -22.90
C ILE A 357 38.45 15.84 -23.55
N ARG A 358 37.15 16.00 -23.32
CA ARG A 358 36.30 16.97 -24.04
C ARG A 358 35.12 17.49 -23.23
N ARG A 359 34.57 18.62 -23.70
CA ARG A 359 33.29 19.18 -23.22
C ARG A 359 32.14 18.29 -23.67
N ILE A 360 31.19 18.07 -22.78
CA ILE A 360 29.97 17.31 -23.03
C ILE A 360 28.84 18.32 -23.35
N PRO A 361 28.09 18.12 -24.45
CA PRO A 361 26.96 18.97 -24.79
C PRO A 361 25.79 18.67 -23.84
N VAL A 362 25.48 19.62 -22.98
CA VAL A 362 24.40 19.53 -22.00
C VAL A 362 23.46 20.74 -22.10
N GLU A 363 22.19 20.52 -21.80
CA GLU A 363 21.21 21.56 -21.52
C GLU A 363 21.21 21.86 -20.03
N ILE A 364 21.15 23.13 -19.65
CA ILE A 364 21.04 23.52 -18.24
C ILE A 364 19.58 23.71 -17.89
N ILE A 365 19.07 22.89 -16.97
CA ILE A 365 17.72 22.98 -16.41
C ILE A 365 17.86 23.02 -14.90
N ASP A 366 17.24 24.00 -14.24
CA ASP A 366 17.35 24.17 -12.79
C ASP A 366 18.80 24.21 -12.24
N ASN A 367 19.70 24.87 -12.98
CA ASN A 367 21.16 24.93 -12.73
C ASN A 367 21.88 23.57 -12.75
N GLN A 368 21.25 22.52 -13.25
CA GLN A 368 21.84 21.19 -13.39
C GLN A 368 22.02 20.83 -14.87
N PRO A 369 23.09 20.09 -15.22
CA PRO A 369 23.35 19.69 -16.59
C PRO A 369 22.55 18.43 -16.95
N TYR A 370 21.82 18.49 -18.06
CA TYR A 370 21.09 17.37 -18.64
C TYR A 370 21.66 17.02 -19.99
N ILE A 371 21.78 15.72 -20.25
CA ILE A 371 22.22 15.21 -21.53
C ILE A 371 21.04 14.56 -22.25
N ASP A 372 20.99 14.80 -23.55
CA ASP A 372 20.10 14.09 -24.46
C ASP A 372 20.51 12.61 -24.51
N THR A 373 19.55 11.72 -24.25
CA THR A 373 19.76 10.27 -24.29
C THR A 373 20.37 9.79 -25.61
N ALA A 374 20.09 10.45 -26.74
CA ALA A 374 20.69 10.14 -28.03
C ALA A 374 22.21 10.35 -28.09
N LYS A 375 22.78 11.14 -27.15
CA LYS A 375 24.21 11.46 -27.07
C LYS A 375 24.96 10.61 -26.04
N LEU A 376 24.26 9.79 -25.25
CA LEU A 376 24.90 8.99 -24.19
C LEU A 376 25.95 8.01 -24.74
N GLY A 377 25.70 7.40 -25.89
CA GLY A 377 26.67 6.50 -26.53
C GLY A 377 28.00 7.20 -26.82
N GLU A 378 27.97 8.45 -27.27
CA GLU A 378 29.17 9.20 -27.64
C GLU A 378 29.99 9.66 -26.42
N TYR A 379 29.35 10.10 -25.34
CA TYR A 379 30.03 10.75 -24.21
C TYR A 379 30.19 9.88 -22.97
N TYR A 380 29.34 8.86 -22.82
CA TYR A 380 29.23 8.00 -21.63
C TYR A 380 29.50 6.53 -21.93
N ASN A 381 29.64 6.16 -23.21
CA ASN A 381 29.73 4.77 -23.64
C ASN A 381 28.57 3.93 -23.06
N ALA A 382 27.35 4.43 -23.16
CA ALA A 382 26.16 3.77 -22.64
C ALA A 382 25.02 3.86 -23.66
N THR A 383 24.19 2.82 -23.72
CA THR A 383 22.97 2.82 -24.52
C THR A 383 21.76 2.97 -23.61
N VAL A 384 20.76 3.73 -24.10
CA VAL A 384 19.49 3.91 -23.41
C VAL A 384 18.36 3.61 -24.38
N ILE A 385 17.38 2.85 -23.89
CA ILE A 385 16.15 2.55 -24.63
C ILE A 385 14.98 3.17 -23.87
N TRP A 386 14.18 3.98 -24.56
CA TRP A 386 12.92 4.49 -24.06
C TRP A 386 11.82 3.45 -24.20
N ASN A 387 11.11 3.17 -23.10
CA ASN A 387 9.90 2.39 -23.10
C ASN A 387 8.70 3.32 -22.95
N GLU A 388 7.94 3.51 -24.03
CA GLU A 388 6.80 4.44 -24.07
C GLU A 388 5.68 4.05 -23.10
N ASP A 389 5.42 2.75 -22.93
CA ASP A 389 4.35 2.26 -22.06
C ASP A 389 4.68 2.50 -20.58
N ARG A 390 5.92 2.21 -20.17
CA ARG A 390 6.39 2.36 -18.79
C ARG A 390 6.94 3.74 -18.48
N GLN A 391 7.10 4.60 -19.48
CA GLN A 391 7.86 5.85 -19.42
C GLN A 391 9.24 5.64 -18.77
N SER A 392 9.96 4.57 -19.14
CA SER A 392 11.22 4.23 -18.49
C SER A 392 12.39 4.26 -19.46
N LEU A 393 13.54 4.75 -18.98
CA LEU A 393 14.84 4.68 -19.65
C LEU A 393 15.71 3.69 -18.88
N ASP A 394 16.26 2.67 -19.55
CA ASP A 394 17.20 1.74 -18.92
C ASP A 394 18.61 1.95 -19.48
N LEU A 395 19.55 2.34 -18.61
CA LEU A 395 20.96 2.42 -18.92
C LEU A 395 21.52 1.00 -19.01
N THR A 396 21.98 0.67 -20.21
CA THR A 396 22.64 -0.60 -20.50
C THR A 396 24.07 -0.33 -20.92
N ASP A 397 24.97 -1.22 -20.51
CA ASP A 397 26.29 -1.31 -21.12
C ASP A 397 26.12 -1.47 -22.64
N PRO A 398 27.00 -0.87 -23.44
CA PRO A 398 26.90 -0.94 -24.89
C PRO A 398 26.93 -2.40 -25.33
N PRO A 399 26.15 -2.79 -26.36
CA PRO A 399 26.05 -4.17 -26.81
C PRO A 399 27.37 -4.75 -27.34
N TRP A 400 28.41 -3.92 -27.51
CA TRP A 400 29.74 -4.32 -27.94
C TRP A 400 30.79 -3.68 -27.02
N PRO A 401 31.86 -4.40 -26.64
CA PRO A 401 33.03 -3.75 -26.05
C PRO A 401 33.57 -2.76 -27.09
N LEU A 402 33.54 -1.46 -26.78
CA LEU A 402 34.26 -0.49 -27.59
C LEU A 402 35.72 -0.87 -27.54
N ASP A 403 36.26 -1.23 -28.70
CA ASP A 403 37.69 -1.40 -28.87
C ASP A 403 38.37 -0.04 -28.69
N CYS A 404 38.89 0.21 -27.49
CA CYS A 404 39.64 1.42 -27.16
C CYS A 404 40.92 1.58 -27.98
N SER A 405 41.32 0.58 -28.80
CA SER A 405 42.48 0.70 -29.70
C SER A 405 42.29 1.76 -30.78
N MET A 406 41.05 2.07 -31.19
CA MET A 406 40.77 3.08 -32.22
C MET A 406 40.99 4.54 -31.78
N TYR A 407 41.10 4.81 -30.48
CA TYR A 407 41.35 6.17 -29.95
C TYR A 407 42.81 6.43 -29.59
N LEU A 408 43.68 5.40 -29.65
CA LEU A 408 45.11 5.54 -29.36
C LEU A 408 45.93 5.99 -30.59
N ASP A 409 45.39 5.88 -31.80
CA ASP A 409 46.11 6.24 -33.04
C ASP A 409 46.20 7.75 -33.31
N LEU A 410 45.47 8.60 -32.57
CA LEU A 410 45.55 10.06 -32.73
C LEU A 410 46.51 10.75 -31.74
N MET A 411 47.21 9.98 -30.89
CA MET A 411 48.14 10.49 -29.87
C MET A 411 49.62 10.29 -30.22
N GLN A 412 49.97 9.76 -31.40
CA GLN A 412 51.37 9.53 -31.80
C GLN A 412 52.01 10.63 -32.67
N ASP A 413 51.25 11.63 -33.15
CA ASP A 413 51.76 12.63 -34.11
C ASP A 413 52.10 14.02 -33.51
N PHE A 414 52.32 14.11 -32.20
CA PHE A 414 52.88 15.32 -31.59
C PHE A 414 54.16 14.99 -30.81
N GLN A 415 55.29 14.93 -31.52
CA GLN A 415 56.63 15.12 -30.97
C GLN A 415 57.13 16.53 -31.24
#